data_AF-A0A929PHW2-F1
#
_entry.id   AF-A0A929PHW2-F1
#
_cell.length_a   1.000
_cell.length_b   1.000
_cell.length_c   1.000
_cell.angle_alpha   90.00
_cell.angle_beta   90.00
_cell.angle_gamma   90.00
#
_symmetry.space_group_name_H-M   'P 1'
#
loop_
_entity.id
_entity.type
_entity.pdbx_description
1 polymer ?
#
loop_
_entity_poly.entity_id
_entity_poly.type
_entity_poly.pdbx_seq_one_letter_code
_entity_poly.pdbx_strand_id
1 'polypeptide(L)'
;MAKKKIAKSTEEFDRRFDEGEDIHDLIDMSKARIIRHGKKVRITLDVAEELVNEIDRIRESIGVDRGALIKIWLHERVKQEKVTTA
;
A
#
# COMPACT_ATOMS: atom_id res chain seq x y z
N MET A 1 -13.59 -33.99 1.57
CA MET A 1 -13.20 -32.60 1.93
C MET A 1 -13.81 -32.29 3.29
N ALA A 2 -13.00 -32.24 4.35
CA ALA A 2 -13.51 -31.98 5.71
C ALA A 2 -14.13 -30.57 5.78
N LYS A 3 -15.28 -30.44 6.47
CA LYS A 3 -15.93 -29.14 6.72
C LYS A 3 -14.94 -28.24 7.47
N LYS A 4 -14.51 -27.12 6.87
CA LYS A 4 -13.72 -26.08 7.53
C LYS A 4 -14.51 -25.59 8.76
N LYS A 5 -13.98 -25.81 9.96
CA LYS A 5 -14.54 -25.29 11.22
C LYS A 5 -14.08 -23.85 11.39
N ILE A 6 -14.70 -22.92 10.66
CA ILE A 6 -14.40 -21.49 10.83
C ILE A 6 -14.81 -21.06 12.25
N ALA A 7 -14.01 -20.21 12.88
CA ALA A 7 -14.38 -19.61 14.17
C ALA A 7 -15.73 -18.87 14.07
N LYS A 8 -16.60 -18.99 15.07
CA LYS A 8 -17.95 -18.38 15.00
C LYS A 8 -17.94 -16.90 15.34
N SER A 9 -16.99 -16.44 16.13
CA SER A 9 -16.74 -15.02 16.43
C SER A 9 -15.25 -14.74 16.58
N THR A 10 -14.88 -13.46 16.54
CA THR A 10 -13.51 -13.00 16.81
C THR A 10 -13.08 -13.35 18.24
N GLU A 11 -13.99 -13.27 19.23
CA GLU A 11 -13.63 -13.56 20.62
C GLU A 11 -13.32 -15.06 20.85
N GLU A 12 -14.02 -15.97 20.14
CA GLU A 12 -13.71 -17.41 20.18
C GLU A 12 -12.32 -17.70 19.60
N PHE A 13 -11.97 -16.99 18.52
CA PHE A 13 -10.68 -17.11 17.88
C PHE A 13 -9.55 -16.63 18.78
N ASP A 14 -9.70 -15.42 19.36
CA ASP A 14 -8.70 -14.84 20.26
C ASP A 14 -8.48 -15.72 21.48
N ARG A 15 -9.57 -16.22 22.09
CA ARG A 15 -9.48 -17.12 23.24
C ARG A 15 -8.71 -18.42 22.92
N ARG A 16 -9.00 -19.08 21.80
CA ARG A 16 -8.31 -20.33 21.42
C ARG A 16 -6.85 -20.09 21.05
N PHE A 17 -6.54 -18.94 20.46
CA PHE A 17 -5.17 -18.52 20.21
C PHE A 17 -4.40 -18.32 21.52
N ASP A 18 -4.99 -17.62 22.49
CA ASP A 18 -4.39 -17.38 23.80
C ASP A 18 -4.23 -18.67 24.64
N GLU A 19 -5.13 -19.64 24.46
CA GLU A 19 -5.05 -20.99 25.05
C GLU A 19 -3.97 -21.87 24.37
N GLY A 20 -3.33 -21.40 23.30
CA GLY A 20 -2.24 -22.09 22.60
C GLY A 20 -2.70 -23.20 21.65
N GLU A 21 -3.98 -23.20 21.25
CA GLU A 21 -4.52 -24.17 20.29
C GLU A 21 -4.05 -23.87 18.85
N ASP A 22 -4.02 -24.90 17.99
CA ASP A 22 -3.76 -24.72 16.57
C ASP A 22 -4.99 -24.10 15.86
N ILE A 23 -4.87 -22.80 15.56
CA ILE A 23 -5.92 -22.00 14.93
C ILE A 23 -5.93 -22.08 13.40
N HIS A 24 -5.03 -22.83 12.75
CA HIS A 24 -4.94 -22.88 11.28
C HIS A 24 -6.23 -23.39 10.62
N ASP A 25 -6.93 -24.33 11.27
CA ASP A 25 -8.19 -24.88 10.78
C ASP A 25 -9.38 -23.93 10.97
N LEU A 26 -9.21 -22.88 11.77
CA LEU A 26 -10.24 -21.87 12.07
C LEU A 26 -10.25 -20.71 11.08
N ILE A 27 -9.20 -20.57 10.26
CA ILE A 27 -9.02 -19.48 9.31
C ILE A 27 -9.16 -20.00 7.89
N ASP A 28 -9.88 -19.26 7.04
CA ASP A 28 -9.88 -19.55 5.62
C ASP A 28 -8.61 -19.02 4.93
N MET A 29 -7.58 -19.85 4.86
CA MET A 29 -6.30 -19.54 4.20
C MET A 29 -6.46 -19.12 2.72
N SER A 30 -7.56 -19.48 2.06
CA SER A 30 -7.82 -19.04 0.67
C SER A 30 -8.13 -17.54 0.56
N LYS A 31 -8.55 -16.91 1.66
CA LYS A 31 -8.82 -15.47 1.77
C LYS A 31 -7.66 -14.69 2.39
N ALA A 32 -6.58 -15.37 2.80
CA ALA A 32 -5.43 -14.72 3.40
C ALA A 32 -4.74 -13.81 2.38
N ARG A 33 -4.76 -12.50 2.61
CA ARG A 33 -4.10 -11.51 1.76
C ARG A 33 -2.83 -11.00 2.41
N ILE A 34 -1.67 -11.40 1.88
CA ILE A 34 -0.37 -10.84 2.28
C ILE A 34 -0.23 -9.45 1.65
N ILE A 35 -0.46 -8.40 2.44
CA ILE A 35 -0.22 -7.01 2.01
C ILE A 35 1.28 -6.73 2.15
N ARG A 36 2.07 -6.99 1.10
CA ARG A 36 3.49 -6.62 1.07
C ARG A 36 3.63 -5.11 0.89
N HIS A 37 3.65 -4.37 2.00
CA HIS A 37 4.06 -2.97 2.00
C HIS A 37 5.52 -2.91 1.52
N GLY A 38 5.79 -2.16 0.44
CA GLY A 38 7.17 -1.86 0.02
C GLY A 38 7.69 -2.46 -1.28
N LYS A 39 6.84 -3.05 -2.14
CA LYS A 39 7.27 -3.34 -3.54
C LYS A 39 7.56 -2.01 -4.25
N LYS A 40 8.84 -1.68 -4.43
CA LYS A 40 9.27 -0.57 -5.28
C LYS A 40 8.98 -0.93 -6.73
N VAL A 41 8.11 -0.18 -7.38
CA VAL A 41 7.82 -0.30 -8.82
C VAL A 41 8.57 0.82 -9.54
N ARG A 42 9.30 0.47 -10.60
CA ARG A 42 9.90 1.47 -11.51
C ARG A 42 8.87 1.85 -12.56
N ILE A 43 8.79 3.14 -12.84
CA ILE A 43 7.91 3.70 -13.87
C ILE A 43 8.81 4.42 -14.86
N THR A 44 8.73 4.04 -16.14
CA THR A 44 9.35 4.77 -17.25
C THR A 44 8.25 5.61 -17.90
N LEU A 45 8.51 6.89 -18.12
CA LEU A 45 7.54 7.84 -18.65
C LEU A 45 8.26 8.82 -19.58
N ASP A 46 7.60 9.14 -20.70
CA ASP A 46 8.02 10.20 -21.60
C ASP A 46 7.29 11.49 -21.23
N VAL A 47 8.04 12.58 -21.09
CA VAL A 47 7.54 13.92 -20.72
C VAL A 47 8.16 14.96 -21.63
N ALA A 48 7.44 16.07 -21.82
CA ALA A 48 7.94 17.20 -22.57
C ALA A 48 9.19 17.80 -21.89
N GLU A 49 10.16 18.23 -22.69
CA GLU A 49 11.39 18.87 -22.22
C GLU A 49 11.11 20.12 -21.39
N GLU A 50 10.13 20.93 -21.81
CA GLU A 50 9.72 22.15 -21.09
C GLU A 50 9.30 21.84 -19.65
N LEU A 51 8.53 20.78 -19.43
CA LEU A 51 8.10 20.37 -18.09
C LEU A 51 9.28 19.93 -17.23
N VAL A 52 10.24 19.20 -17.79
CA VAL A 52 11.44 18.79 -17.05
C VAL A 52 12.27 19.99 -16.64
N ASN A 53 12.40 21.00 -17.51
CA ASN A 53 13.12 22.23 -17.22
C ASN A 53 12.45 23.05 -16.10
N GLU A 54 11.12 23.11 -16.08
CA GLU A 54 10.38 23.75 -14.99
C GLU A 54 10.60 23.03 -13.65
N ILE A 55 10.53 21.70 -13.64
CA ILE A 55 10.81 20.87 -12.46
C ILE A 55 12.22 21.13 -11.94
N ASP A 56 13.20 21.22 -12.83
CA ASP A 56 14.59 21.45 -12.46
C ASP A 56 14.82 22.83 -11.83
N ARG A 57 14.18 23.89 -12.34
CA ARG A 57 14.26 25.22 -11.70
C ARG A 57 13.72 25.19 -10.27
N ILE A 58 12.63 24.46 -10.04
CA ILE A 58 12.01 24.34 -8.72
C ILE A 58 12.89 23.51 -7.78
N ARG A 59 13.42 22.38 -8.27
CA ARG A 59 14.27 21.50 -7.44
C ARG A 59 15.56 22.19 -7.02
N GLU A 60 16.13 23.04 -7.88
CA GLU A 60 17.34 23.82 -7.57
C GLU A 60 17.10 24.84 -6.46
N SER A 61 15.96 25.52 -6.48
CA SER A 61 15.57 26.47 -5.43
C SER A 61 15.40 25.81 -4.06
N ILE A 62 14.87 24.58 -4.04
CA ILE A 62 14.57 23.83 -2.80
C ILE A 62 15.73 22.90 -2.40
N GLY A 63 16.69 22.65 -3.29
CA GLY A 63 17.86 21.79 -3.06
C GLY A 63 17.54 20.30 -3.01
N VAL A 64 16.61 19.81 -3.83
CA VAL A 64 16.17 18.41 -3.84
C VAL A 64 16.42 17.71 -5.17
N ASP A 65 16.52 16.37 -5.13
CA ASP A 65 16.61 15.56 -6.35
C ASP A 65 15.28 15.55 -7.13
N ARG A 66 15.35 15.45 -8.46
CA ARG A 66 14.19 15.44 -9.34
C ARG A 66 13.20 14.33 -8.98
N GLY A 67 13.69 13.12 -8.67
CA GLY A 67 12.86 11.99 -8.30
C GLY A 67 12.16 12.16 -6.96
N ALA A 68 12.78 12.88 -6.02
CA ALA A 68 12.17 13.20 -4.74
C ALA A 68 10.99 14.17 -4.90
N LEU A 69 11.18 15.23 -5.69
CA LEU A 69 10.14 16.22 -5.97
C LEU A 69 8.93 15.58 -6.70
N ILE A 70 9.20 14.81 -7.75
CA ILE A 70 8.15 14.11 -8.52
C ILE A 70 7.36 13.15 -7.62
N LYS A 71 8.02 12.42 -6.72
CA LYS A 71 7.35 11.50 -5.79
C LYS A 71 6.37 12.24 -4.86
N ILE A 72 6.77 13.41 -4.34
CA ILE A 72 5.93 14.21 -3.44
C ILE A 72 4.69 14.70 -4.18
N TRP A 73 4.87 15.32 -5.35
CA TRP A 73 3.75 15.82 -6.13
C TRP A 73 2.78 14.72 -6.57
N LEU A 74 3.29 13.55 -6.99
CA LEU A 74 2.43 12.41 -7.30
C LEU A 74 1.61 11.98 -6.08
N HIS A 75 2.22 11.92 -4.91
CA HIS A 75 1.52 11.56 -3.68
C HIS A 75 0.44 12.59 -3.32
N GLU A 76 0.75 13.89 -3.39
CA GLU A 76 -0.19 14.97 -3.12
C GLU A 76 -1.38 14.95 -4.09
N ARG A 77 -1.10 14.83 -5.40
CA ARG A 77 -2.14 14.79 -6.43
C ARG A 77 -3.05 13.58 -6.26
N VAL A 78 -2.50 12.38 -6.02
CA VAL A 78 -3.29 11.17 -5.76
C VAL A 78 -4.11 11.30 -4.48
N LYS A 79 -3.54 11.90 -3.42
CA LYS A 79 -4.27 12.14 -2.17
C LYS A 79 -5.45 13.08 -2.38
N GLN A 80 -5.26 14.17 -3.13
CA GLN A 80 -6.33 15.11 -3.47
C GLN A 80 -7.46 14.42 -4.24
N GLU A 81 -7.13 13.64 -5.29
CA GLU A 81 -8.15 12.90 -6.07
C GLU A 81 -8.95 11.91 -5.21
N LYS A 82 -8.30 11.23 -4.27
CA LYS A 82 -8.99 10.33 -3.33
C LYS A 82 -9.95 11.05 -2.39
N VAL A 83 -9.61 12.27 -1.99
CA VAL A 83 -10.47 13.09 -1.13
C VAL A 83 -11.65 13.65 -1.92
N THR A 84 -11.45 14.04 -3.18
CA THR A 84 -12.52 14.56 -4.05
C THR A 84 -13.50 13.49 -4.53
N THR A 85 -13.05 12.23 -4.62
CA THR A 85 -13.88 11.09 -5.08
C THR A 85 -14.62 10.38 -3.95
N ALA A 86 -14.32 10.69 -2.68
CA ALA A 86 -14.95 10.13 -1.49
C ALA A 86 -16.09 11.04 -0.99
#